data_AF-Q6FAH0-F1
#
_entry.id   AF-Q6FAH0-F1
#
_cell.length_a   1.000
_cell.length_b   1.000
_cell.length_c   1.000
_cell.angle_alpha   90.00
_cell.angle_beta   90.00
_cell.angle_gamma   90.00
#
_symmetry.space_group_name_H-M   'P 1'
#
loop_
_entity.id
_entity.type
_entity.pdbx_description
1 polymer ?
#
loop_
_entity_poly.entity_id
_entity_poly.type
_entity_poly.pdbx_seq_one_letter_code
_entity_poly.pdbx_strand_id
1 'polypeptide(L)'
;MSREDPQLKVRLPQELKDKITESASNLGRSINADVVARLEESFQSFTSNKIDFAHGYLIAFLRAQAAIYHAAIMDLGNAFQKEPFPDLLHEQTRYKILFNEINKLIKSLEEKLLPFDSADNKDAILELLNNPKNLEE
;
A
#
# COMPACT_ATOMS: atom_id res chain seq x y z
N MET A 1 4.87 -39.26 -20.67
CA MET A 1 3.51 -38.73 -20.42
C MET A 1 3.52 -37.30 -20.93
N SER A 2 2.83 -37.03 -22.03
CA SER A 2 2.74 -35.68 -22.59
C SER A 2 1.94 -34.81 -21.63
N ARG A 3 2.52 -33.69 -21.17
CA ARG A 3 1.75 -32.66 -20.48
C ARG A 3 0.84 -32.02 -21.52
N GLU A 4 -0.46 -32.31 -21.44
CA GLU A 4 -1.48 -31.68 -22.28
C GLU A 4 -1.89 -30.34 -21.67
N ASP A 5 -0.99 -29.36 -21.70
CA ASP A 5 -1.37 -28.00 -21.35
C ASP A 5 -2.33 -27.46 -22.44
N PRO A 6 -3.51 -26.92 -22.07
CA PRO A 6 -4.49 -26.44 -23.03
C PRO A 6 -3.93 -25.29 -23.87
N GLN A 7 -3.96 -25.43 -25.20
CA GLN A 7 -3.44 -24.42 -26.12
C GLN A 7 -4.53 -23.44 -26.55
N LEU A 8 -4.35 -22.15 -26.21
CA LEU A 8 -5.22 -21.07 -26.67
C LEU A 8 -4.60 -20.35 -27.88
N LYS A 9 -5.34 -20.28 -29.00
CA LYS A 9 -4.93 -19.48 -30.17
C LYS A 9 -5.45 -18.05 -30.04
N VAL A 10 -4.58 -17.15 -29.58
CA VAL A 10 -4.90 -15.72 -29.42
C VAL A 10 -4.64 -14.95 -30.71
N ARG A 11 -5.59 -14.13 -31.15
CA ARG A 11 -5.39 -13.18 -32.26
C ARG A 11 -4.85 -11.87 -31.69
N LEU A 12 -3.62 -11.51 -32.04
CA LEU A 12 -2.96 -10.30 -31.57
C LEU A 12 -2.79 -9.31 -32.73
N PRO A 13 -3.05 -8.00 -32.52
CA PRO A 13 -2.58 -6.96 -33.43
C PRO A 13 -1.05 -7.03 -33.58
N GLN A 14 -0.55 -6.66 -34.76
CA GLN A 14 0.89 -6.74 -35.07
C GLN A 14 1.74 -5.95 -34.06
N GLU A 15 1.34 -4.71 -33.76
CA GLU A 15 2.03 -3.86 -32.79
C GLU A 15 2.13 -4.50 -31.39
N LEU A 16 1.07 -5.20 -30.96
CA LEU A 16 1.06 -5.86 -29.65
C LEU A 16 1.99 -7.06 -29.63
N LYS A 17 2.02 -7.83 -30.73
CA LYS A 17 2.95 -8.95 -30.88
C LYS A 17 4.40 -8.48 -30.84
N ASP A 18 4.71 -7.36 -31.48
CA ASP A 18 6.07 -6.81 -31.52
C ASP A 18 6.52 -6.37 -30.12
N LYS A 19 5.66 -5.68 -29.37
CA LYS A 19 5.93 -5.29 -27.97
C LYS A 19 6.19 -6.49 -27.05
N ILE A 20 5.39 -7.55 -27.17
CA ILE A 20 5.57 -8.77 -26.37
C ILE A 20 6.88 -9.47 -26.75
N THR A 21 7.23 -9.48 -28.04
CA THR A 21 8.47 -10.09 -28.54
C THR A 21 9.70 -9.37 -28.00
N GLU A 22 9.69 -8.04 -28.03
CA GLU A 22 10.76 -7.22 -27.45
C GLU A 22 10.88 -7.42 -25.94
N SER A 23 9.75 -7.38 -25.22
CA SER A 23 9.69 -7.66 -23.77
C SER A 23 10.29 -9.02 -23.42
N ALA A 24 9.87 -10.07 -24.12
CA ALA A 24 10.35 -11.44 -23.90
C ALA A 24 11.87 -11.54 -24.12
N SER A 25 12.38 -10.90 -25.18
CA SER A 25 13.81 -10.83 -25.48
C SER A 25 14.59 -10.12 -24.38
N ASN A 26 14.12 -8.95 -23.94
CA ASN A 26 14.78 -8.15 -22.89
C ASN A 26 14.82 -8.89 -21.54
N LEU A 27 13.81 -9.70 -21.25
CA LEU A 27 13.69 -10.49 -20.03
C LEU A 27 14.31 -11.89 -20.13
N GLY A 28 14.91 -12.25 -21.29
CA GLY A 28 15.53 -13.55 -21.51
C GLY A 28 14.57 -14.74 -21.41
N ARG A 29 13.28 -14.53 -21.73
CA ARG A 29 12.23 -15.56 -21.67
C ARG A 29 11.56 -15.78 -23.03
N SER A 30 10.85 -16.89 -23.19
CA SER A 30 10.08 -17.15 -24.42
C SER A 30 8.86 -16.23 -24.50
N ILE A 31 8.36 -15.97 -25.71
CA ILE A 31 7.13 -15.19 -25.93
C ILE A 31 5.95 -15.80 -25.15
N ASN A 32 5.80 -17.12 -25.19
CA ASN A 32 4.75 -17.80 -24.42
C ASN A 32 4.94 -17.61 -22.91
N ALA A 33 6.17 -17.70 -22.39
CA ALA A 33 6.43 -17.45 -20.99
C ALA A 33 6.14 -16.00 -20.58
N ASP A 34 6.40 -15.03 -21.47
CA ASP A 34 6.07 -13.62 -21.25
C ASP A 34 4.55 -13.38 -21.20
N VAL A 35 3.81 -13.98 -22.14
CA VAL A 35 2.35 -13.90 -22.18
C VAL A 35 1.71 -14.56 -20.96
N VAL A 36 2.14 -15.78 -20.62
CA VAL A 36 1.63 -16.51 -19.45
C VAL A 36 1.88 -15.71 -18.18
N ALA A 37 3.12 -15.25 -17.96
CA ALA A 37 3.44 -14.46 -16.77
C ALA A 37 2.60 -13.18 -16.66
N ARG A 38 2.38 -12.46 -17.78
CA ARG A 38 1.53 -11.25 -17.78
C ARG A 38 0.06 -11.57 -17.50
N LEU A 39 -0.45 -12.68 -18.01
CA LEU A 39 -1.82 -13.10 -17.72
C LEU A 39 -1.95 -13.52 -16.26
N GLU A 40 -1.02 -14.31 -15.73
CA GLU A 40 -0.97 -14.67 -14.32
C GLU A 40 -0.92 -13.43 -13.42
N GLU A 41 -0.05 -12.46 -13.75
CA GLU A 41 0.03 -11.17 -13.06
C GLU A 41 -1.29 -10.38 -13.13
N SER A 42 -1.99 -10.40 -14.27
CA SER A 42 -3.30 -9.74 -14.41
C SER A 42 -4.38 -10.31 -13.49
N PHE A 43 -4.23 -11.57 -13.04
CA PHE A 43 -5.13 -12.20 -12.07
C PHE A 43 -4.65 -12.02 -10.63
N GLN A 44 -3.41 -11.58 -10.39
CA GLN A 44 -2.85 -11.37 -9.04
C GLN A 44 -3.27 -10.03 -8.40
N SER A 45 -3.91 -9.12 -9.14
CA SER A 45 -4.30 -7.79 -8.61
C SER A 45 -5.58 -7.78 -7.74
N PHE A 46 -6.39 -8.84 -7.75
CA PHE A 46 -7.66 -8.83 -7.02
C PHE A 46 -7.54 -9.16 -5.53
N THR A 47 -6.49 -9.85 -5.09
CA THR A 47 -6.19 -10.08 -3.68
C THR A 47 -5.40 -8.91 -3.05
N SER A 48 -4.67 -8.15 -3.86
CA SER A 48 -3.92 -6.94 -3.45
C SER A 48 -4.86 -5.84 -2.95
N ASN A 49 -6.03 -5.66 -3.59
CA ASN A 49 -6.94 -4.55 -3.27
C ASN A 49 -7.45 -4.51 -1.83
N LYS A 50 -7.65 -5.67 -1.15
CA LYS A 50 -8.08 -5.68 0.27
C LYS A 50 -6.94 -5.32 1.23
N ILE A 51 -5.75 -5.82 0.94
CA ILE A 51 -4.54 -5.61 1.77
C ILE A 51 -4.03 -4.18 1.59
N ASP A 52 -4.00 -3.67 0.36
CA ASP A 52 -3.61 -2.31 0.05
C ASP A 52 -4.61 -1.29 0.63
N PHE A 53 -5.90 -1.63 0.64
CA PHE A 53 -6.92 -0.85 1.32
C PHE A 53 -6.71 -0.80 2.85
N ALA A 54 -6.51 -1.94 3.50
CA ALA A 54 -6.27 -2.02 4.94
C ALA A 54 -5.00 -1.24 5.35
N HIS A 55 -3.94 -1.35 4.55
CA HIS A 55 -2.70 -0.59 4.76
C HIS A 55 -2.88 0.91 4.55
N GLY A 56 -3.62 1.33 3.52
CA GLY A 56 -3.96 2.74 3.29
C GLY A 56 -4.72 3.36 4.47
N TYR A 57 -5.70 2.64 5.02
CA TYR A 57 -6.41 3.06 6.23
C TYR A 57 -5.48 3.16 7.44
N LEU A 58 -4.62 2.15 7.66
CA LEU A 58 -3.66 2.15 8.77
C LEU A 58 -2.70 3.34 8.67
N ILE A 59 -2.16 3.64 7.48
CA ILE A 59 -1.30 4.80 7.28
C ILE A 59 -2.05 6.11 7.56
N ALA A 60 -3.29 6.24 7.08
CA ALA A 60 -4.10 7.43 7.35
C ALA A 60 -4.35 7.61 8.86
N PHE A 61 -4.66 6.53 9.58
CA PHE A 61 -4.82 6.53 11.03
C PHE A 61 -3.53 6.94 11.75
N LEU A 62 -2.39 6.34 11.38
CA LEU A 62 -1.09 6.68 11.97
C LEU A 62 -0.70 8.14 11.71
N ARG A 63 -0.97 8.67 10.51
CA ARG A 63 -0.75 10.09 10.19
C ARG A 63 -1.62 11.02 11.04
N ALA A 64 -2.91 10.67 11.23
CA ALA A 64 -3.78 11.42 12.12
C ALA A 64 -3.25 11.43 13.57
N GLN A 65 -2.78 10.27 14.05
CA GLN A 65 -2.19 10.16 15.38
C GLN A 65 -0.88 10.96 15.51
N ALA A 66 -0.02 10.94 14.49
CA ALA A 66 1.19 11.76 14.46
C ALA A 66 0.86 13.26 14.53
N ALA A 67 -0.19 13.71 13.83
CA ALA A 67 -0.64 15.11 13.91
C ALA A 67 -1.11 15.51 15.31
N ILE A 68 -1.82 14.63 16.02
CA ILE A 68 -2.24 14.85 17.41
C ILE A 68 -1.02 14.98 18.33
N TYR A 69 -0.04 14.08 18.22
CA TYR A 69 1.19 14.18 19.03
C TYR A 69 1.98 15.45 18.70
N HIS A 70 2.07 15.84 17.43
CA HIS A 70 2.73 17.08 17.04
C HIS A 70 2.08 18.31 17.70
N ALA A 71 0.76 18.41 17.67
CA ALA A 71 0.02 19.48 18.34
C ALA A 71 0.31 19.50 19.86
N ALA A 72 0.24 18.34 20.52
CA ALA A 72 0.52 18.23 21.95
C ALA A 72 1.97 18.62 22.31
N ILE A 73 2.95 18.27 21.47
CA ILE A 73 4.35 18.68 21.63
C ILE A 73 4.50 20.20 21.56
N MET A 74 3.79 20.84 20.62
CA MET A 74 3.77 22.30 20.48
C MET A 74 3.15 22.96 21.71
N ASP A 75 2.00 22.48 22.17
CA ASP A 75 1.30 23.02 23.34
C ASP A 75 2.15 22.91 24.61
N LEU A 76 2.76 21.75 24.85
CA LEU A 76 3.68 21.55 25.98
C LEU A 76 4.92 22.45 25.87
N GLY A 77 5.42 22.68 24.66
CA GLY A 77 6.55 23.60 24.42
C GLY A 77 6.18 25.05 24.74
N ASN A 78 5.00 25.48 24.31
CA ASN A 78 4.48 26.80 24.60
C ASN A 78 4.20 26.98 26.10
N ALA A 79 3.67 25.96 26.77
CA ALA A 79 3.45 25.97 28.21
C ALA A 79 4.77 26.08 28.99
N PHE A 80 5.78 25.28 28.61
CA PHE A 80 7.11 25.34 29.21
C PHE A 80 7.79 26.70 29.02
N GLN A 81 7.61 27.35 27.87
CA GLN A 81 8.13 28.70 27.65
C GLN A 81 7.47 29.75 28.55
N LYS A 82 6.17 29.60 28.85
CA LYS A 82 5.44 30.50 29.75
C LYS A 82 5.83 30.26 31.21
N GLU A 83 5.91 28.99 31.60
CA GLU A 83 6.23 28.57 32.96
C GLU A 83 7.15 27.34 32.92
N PRO A 84 8.47 27.54 33.09
CA PRO A 84 9.43 26.45 33.02
C PRO A 84 9.26 25.48 34.18
N PHE A 85 8.65 24.33 33.89
CA PHE A 85 8.46 23.26 34.86
C PHE A 85 9.02 21.93 34.31
N PRO A 86 9.91 21.22 35.05
CA PRO A 86 10.57 20.02 34.55
C PRO A 86 9.62 18.97 33.99
N ASP A 87 8.47 18.74 34.62
CA ASP A 87 7.53 17.69 34.18
C ASP A 87 6.95 17.95 32.78
N LEU A 88 6.78 19.22 32.40
CA LEU A 88 6.34 19.60 31.05
C LEU A 88 7.39 19.22 30.00
N LEU A 89 8.68 19.39 30.31
CA LEU A 89 9.77 18.99 29.43
C LEU A 89 9.86 17.46 29.31
N HIS A 90 9.65 16.73 30.41
CA HIS A 90 9.61 15.27 30.40
C HIS A 90 8.45 14.75 29.54
N GLU A 91 7.23 15.27 29.72
CA GLU A 91 6.09 14.88 28.88
C GLU A 91 6.29 15.26 27.41
N GLN A 92 6.82 16.45 27.13
CA GLN A 92 7.14 16.83 25.76
C GLN A 92 8.15 15.86 25.13
N THR A 93 9.14 15.40 25.90
CA THR A 93 10.15 14.44 25.44
C THR A 93 9.52 13.08 25.15
N ARG A 94 8.62 12.59 26.02
CA ARG A 94 7.86 11.35 25.79
C ARG A 94 7.06 11.41 24.49
N TYR A 95 6.35 12.51 24.24
CA TYR A 95 5.56 12.66 23.02
C TYR A 95 6.42 12.78 21.77
N LYS A 96 7.59 13.44 21.84
CA LYS A 96 8.56 13.46 20.73
C LYS A 96 9.04 12.05 20.37
N ILE A 97 9.30 11.19 21.36
CA ILE A 97 9.69 9.80 21.12
C ILE A 97 8.55 9.05 20.41
N LEU A 98 7.31 9.15 20.91
CA LEU A 98 6.15 8.49 20.30
C LEU A 98 5.90 8.98 18.87
N PHE A 99 5.97 10.29 18.64
CA PHE A 99 5.85 10.90 17.31
C PHE A 99 6.90 10.34 16.34
N ASN A 100 8.16 10.23 16.78
CA ASN A 100 9.23 9.68 15.94
C ASN A 100 9.02 8.20 15.61
N GLU A 101 8.58 7.38 16.58
CA GLU A 101 8.28 5.97 16.33
C GLU A 101 7.10 5.79 15.36
N ILE A 102 6.03 6.59 15.49
CA ILE A 102 4.91 6.55 14.54
C ILE A 102 5.37 6.91 13.13
N ASN A 103 6.22 7.93 12.96
CA ASN A 103 6.73 8.29 11.64
C ASN A 103 7.64 7.21 11.02
N LYS A 104 8.43 6.49 11.84
CA LYS A 104 9.19 5.32 11.36
C LYS A 104 8.26 4.21 10.87
N LEU A 105 7.17 3.95 11.59
CA LEU A 105 6.17 2.96 11.18
C LEU A 105 5.48 3.35 9.88
N ILE A 106 5.07 4.61 9.73
CA ILE A 106 4.49 5.13 8.48
C ILE A 106 5.46 4.89 7.32
N LYS A 107 6.73 5.28 7.46
CA LYS A 107 7.74 5.08 6.42
C LYS A 107 7.91 3.60 6.05
N SER A 108 7.98 2.72 7.05
CA SER A 108 8.10 1.27 6.80
C SER A 108 6.89 0.67 6.09
N LEU A 109 5.69 1.20 6.33
CA LEU A 109 4.47 0.77 5.65
C LEU A 109 4.42 1.29 4.22
N GLU A 110 4.82 2.54 3.99
CA GLU A 110 4.89 3.14 2.65
C GLU A 110 5.89 2.41 1.74
N GLU A 111 7.06 2.01 2.26
CA GLU A 111 8.08 1.26 1.49
C GLU A 111 7.61 -0.15 1.10
N LYS A 112 6.61 -0.71 1.80
CA LYS A 112 6.08 -2.05 1.54
C LYS A 112 4.85 -2.04 0.62
N LEU A 113 4.30 -0.88 0.31
CA LEU A 113 3.08 -0.72 -0.50
C LEU A 113 3.43 -0.42 -1.96
N LEU A 114 2.78 -1.12 -2.89
CA LEU A 114 2.67 -0.68 -4.27
C LEU A 114 1.83 0.62 -4.32
N PRO A 115 2.07 1.54 -5.29
CA PRO A 115 1.41 2.83 -5.33
C PRO A 115 -0.12 2.68 -5.34
N PHE A 116 -0.76 3.20 -4.29
CA PHE A 116 -2.20 3.21 -4.07
C PHE A 116 -2.91 4.08 -5.13
N ASP A 117 -3.73 3.48 -5.98
CA ASP A 117 -4.66 4.23 -6.85
C ASP A 117 -6.00 4.43 -6.12
N SER A 118 -6.28 5.68 -5.78
CA SER A 118 -7.42 6.08 -4.95
C SER A 118 -8.77 6.10 -5.69
N ALA A 119 -8.76 6.12 -7.02
CA ALA A 119 -9.96 6.34 -7.82
C ALA A 119 -10.85 5.09 -7.93
N ASP A 120 -10.25 3.91 -8.11
CA ASP A 120 -10.99 2.65 -8.33
C ASP A 120 -11.54 2.04 -7.03
N ASN A 121 -11.04 2.47 -5.86
CA ASN A 121 -11.32 1.80 -4.60
C ASN A 121 -12.51 2.38 -3.80
N LYS A 122 -13.08 3.53 -4.18
CA LYS A 122 -14.16 4.18 -3.42
C LYS A 122 -15.41 3.30 -3.27
N ASP A 123 -15.78 2.58 -4.33
CA ASP A 123 -16.98 1.75 -4.34
C ASP A 123 -16.79 0.46 -3.53
N ALA A 124 -15.58 -0.13 -3.57
CA ALA A 124 -15.20 -1.27 -2.74
C ALA A 124 -15.22 -0.93 -1.24
N ILE A 125 -14.86 0.31 -0.88
CA ILE A 125 -14.92 0.83 0.50
C ILE A 125 -16.36 0.93 0.99
N LEU A 126 -17.23 1.52 0.16
CA LEU A 126 -18.65 1.63 0.48
C LEU A 126 -19.28 0.24 0.63
N GLU A 127 -18.90 -0.73 -0.20
CA GLU A 127 -19.41 -2.10 -0.12
C GLU A 127 -18.96 -2.83 1.17
N LEU A 128 -17.68 -2.72 1.54
CA LEU A 128 -17.14 -3.34 2.78
C LEU A 128 -17.72 -2.73 4.05
N LEU A 129 -17.87 -1.40 4.11
CA LEU A 129 -18.48 -0.72 5.26
C LEU A 129 -19.97 -1.08 5.41
N ASN A 130 -20.65 -1.34 4.30
CA ASN A 130 -22.06 -1.69 4.29
C ASN A 130 -22.32 -3.19 4.49
N ASN A 131 -21.31 -4.07 4.35
CA ASN A 131 -21.40 -5.52 4.57
C ASN A 131 -20.18 -6.11 5.30
N PRO A 132 -20.06 -5.91 6.62
CA PRO A 132 -18.90 -6.32 7.41
C PRO A 132 -18.73 -7.85 7.59
N LYS A 133 -19.71 -8.67 7.17
CA LYS A 133 -19.66 -10.14 7.32
C LYS A 133 -18.60 -10.84 6.46
N ASN A 134 -18.04 -10.16 5.45
CA ASN A 134 -17.02 -10.71 4.56
C ASN A 134 -15.58 -10.66 5.12
N LEU A 135 -15.42 -10.38 6.43
CA LEU A 135 -14.14 -10.29 7.13
C LEU A 135 -13.82 -11.52 8.01
N GLU A 136 -14.73 -12.50 8.09
CA GLU A 136 -14.61 -13.69 8.97
C GLU A 136 -14.30 -15.01 8.24
N GLU A 137 -13.96 -15.00 6.95
CA GLU A 137 -13.48 -16.18 6.20
C GLU A 137 -12.01 -16.07 5.81
#